data_AF-T0CGR6-F1
#
_entry.id   AF-T0CGR6-F1
#
_cell.length_a   1.000
_cell.length_b   1.000
_cell.length_c   1.000
_cell.angle_alpha   90.00
_cell.angle_beta   90.00
_cell.angle_gamma   90.00
#
_symmetry.space_group_name_H-M   'P 1'
#
loop_
_entity.id
_entity.type
_entity.pdbx_description
1 polymer ?
#
loop_
_entity_poly.entity_id
_entity_poly.type
_entity_poly.pdbx_seq_one_letter_code
_entity_poly.pdbx_strand_id
1 'polypeptide(L)'
;MFCPKCLSNSLHLKEKGVIHILVNGRQKDTGRFLFSLESRPEITQNISNKILEHFKWIASFQNTKPVENVNIITSDAKCDNGCALPLAQKFSLLDYIVSTREVKSMVLVHAKECGLDVELDI
;
A
#
# COMPACT_ATOMS: atom_id res chain seq x y z
N MET A 1 -5.84 -4.44 14.17
CA MET A 1 -4.65 -5.14 13.62
C MET A 1 -3.83 -5.72 14.77
N PHE A 2 -2.93 -6.66 14.49
CA PHE A 2 -2.05 -7.26 15.49
C PHE A 2 -0.89 -6.33 15.87
N CYS A 3 -0.64 -6.14 17.17
CA CYS A 3 0.52 -5.44 17.70
C CYS A 3 1.63 -6.45 18.05
N PRO A 4 2.82 -6.38 17.41
CA PRO A 4 3.89 -7.34 17.66
C PRO A 4 4.59 -7.15 19.02
N LYS A 5 4.35 -6.04 19.73
CA LYS A 5 4.98 -5.78 21.04
C LYS A 5 4.23 -6.37 22.21
N CYS A 6 2.91 -6.19 22.26
CA CYS A 6 2.06 -6.74 23.32
C CYS A 6 1.31 -8.00 22.89
N LEU A 7 1.57 -8.51 21.68
CA LEU A 7 1.00 -9.73 21.12
C LEU A 7 -0.53 -9.77 21.19
N SER A 8 -1.17 -8.64 20.92
CA SER A 8 -2.63 -8.46 21.04
C SER A 8 -3.19 -7.70 19.84
N ASN A 9 -4.49 -7.86 19.58
CA ASN A 9 -5.25 -7.15 18.54
C ASN A 9 -5.60 -5.72 18.96
N SER A 10 -4.60 -4.97 19.42
CA SER A 10 -4.73 -3.62 19.99
C SER A 10 -4.17 -2.53 19.08
N LEU A 11 -3.82 -2.87 17.83
CA LEU A 11 -3.24 -1.92 16.88
C LEU A 11 -4.33 -1.29 16.00
N HIS A 12 -4.38 0.04 16.01
CA HIS A 12 -5.31 0.86 15.23
C HIS A 12 -4.55 1.86 14.38
N LEU A 13 -5.09 2.19 13.20
CA LEU A 13 -4.58 3.29 12.40
C LEU A 13 -4.87 4.62 13.07
N LYS A 14 -3.97 5.59 12.88
CA LYS A 14 -4.27 6.99 13.17
C LYS A 14 -5.31 7.50 12.16
N GLU A 15 -6.07 8.52 12.55
CA GLU A 15 -7.09 9.14 11.68
C GLU A 15 -6.49 9.74 10.42
N LYS A 16 -5.26 10.26 10.52
CA LYS A 16 -4.49 10.83 9.44
C LYS A 16 -3.07 10.27 9.46
N GLY A 17 -2.46 10.17 8.29
CA GLY A 17 -1.11 9.65 8.18
C GLY A 17 -0.64 9.56 6.73
N VAL A 18 0.39 8.73 6.51
CA VAL A 18 0.99 8.51 5.20
C VAL A 18 0.79 7.05 4.77
N ILE A 19 0.33 6.85 3.54
CA ILE A 19 0.35 5.55 2.86
C ILE A 19 1.55 5.51 1.91
N HIS A 20 2.21 4.36 1.88
CA HIS A 20 3.28 4.02 0.94
C HIS A 20 2.80 2.89 0.02
N ILE A 21 3.06 3.04 -1.27
CA ILE A 21 2.85 2.01 -2.30
C ILE A 21 4.21 1.51 -2.76
N LEU A 22 4.44 0.21 -2.57
CA LEU A 22 5.63 -0.48 -3.04
C LEU A 22 5.21 -1.51 -4.09
N VAL A 23 5.98 -1.59 -5.17
CA VAL A 23 5.81 -2.59 -6.24
C VAL A 23 7.13 -3.34 -6.37
N ASN A 24 7.11 -4.67 -6.27
CA ASN A 24 8.29 -5.53 -6.21
C ASN A 24 9.30 -5.08 -5.12
N GLY A 25 8.77 -4.64 -3.97
CA GLY A 25 9.56 -4.06 -2.87
C GLY A 25 10.21 -2.70 -3.17
N ARG A 26 9.99 -2.13 -4.37
CA ARG A 26 10.54 -0.82 -4.75
C ARG A 26 9.52 0.27 -4.49
N GLN A 27 9.99 1.39 -3.95
CA GLN A 27 9.19 2.60 -3.81
C GLN A 27 9.70 3.65 -4.79
N LYS A 28 8.79 4.27 -5.54
CA LYS A 28 9.07 5.52 -6.24
C LYS A 28 9.08 6.65 -5.20
N ASP A 29 9.85 7.71 -5.40
CA ASP A 29 9.86 8.86 -4.47
C ASP A 29 8.46 9.47 -4.30
N THR A 30 7.65 9.46 -5.36
CA THR A 30 6.25 9.91 -5.36
C THR A 30 5.24 8.84 -4.95
N GLY A 31 5.69 7.63 -4.58
CA GLY A 31 4.88 6.48 -4.22
C GLY A 31 4.24 6.57 -2.83
N ARG A 32 4.10 7.78 -2.27
CA ARG A 32 3.45 8.04 -0.99
C ARG A 32 2.43 9.16 -1.10
N PHE A 33 1.42 9.13 -0.25
CA PHE A 33 0.41 10.18 -0.15
C PHE A 33 -0.18 10.25 1.26
N LEU A 34 -0.74 11.41 1.60
CA LEU A 34 -1.43 11.60 2.87
C LEU A 34 -2.85 11.02 2.80
N PHE A 35 -3.32 10.43 3.88
CA PHE A 35 -4.69 9.95 4.00
C PHE A 35 -5.41 10.56 5.20
N SER A 36 -6.74 10.62 5.11
CA SER A 36 -7.66 10.87 6.22
C SER A 36 -8.74 9.80 6.20
N LEU A 37 -8.97 9.10 7.32
CA LEU A 37 -10.02 8.07 7.43
C LEU A 37 -11.43 8.63 7.29
N GLU A 38 -11.60 9.95 7.39
CA GLU A 38 -12.87 10.65 7.11
C GLU A 38 -13.24 10.55 5.61
N SER A 39 -12.23 10.52 4.73
CA SER A 39 -12.41 10.50 3.27
C SER A 39 -12.07 9.14 2.67
N ARG A 40 -12.64 8.05 3.19
CA ARG A 40 -12.32 6.67 2.71
C ARG A 40 -12.40 6.49 1.18
N PRO A 41 -13.40 7.00 0.46
CA PRO A 41 -13.46 6.85 -1.00
C PRO A 41 -12.26 7.47 -1.72
N GLU A 42 -11.75 8.59 -1.22
CA GLU A 42 -10.57 9.25 -1.77
C GLU A 42 -9.30 8.41 -1.57
N ILE A 43 -9.21 7.66 -0.46
CA ILE A 43 -8.07 6.79 -0.19
C ILE A 43 -7.95 5.74 -1.29
N THR A 44 -9.04 5.05 -1.62
CA THR A 44 -9.06 4.02 -2.66
C THR A 44 -8.69 4.59 -4.03
N GLN A 45 -9.20 5.77 -4.37
CA GLN A 45 -8.84 6.44 -5.62
C GLN A 45 -7.35 6.83 -5.65
N ASN A 46 -6.82 7.35 -4.55
CA ASN A 46 -5.41 7.71 -4.44
C ASN A 46 -4.48 6.49 -4.53
N ILE A 47 -4.87 5.36 -3.95
CA ILE A 47 -4.18 4.07 -4.11
C ILE A 47 -4.10 3.71 -5.59
N SER A 48 -5.25 3.70 -6.27
CA SER A 48 -5.35 3.36 -7.70
C SER A 48 -4.45 4.28 -8.55
N ASN A 49 -4.54 5.59 -8.34
CA ASN A 49 -3.73 6.58 -9.05
C ASN A 49 -2.22 6.35 -8.83
N LYS A 50 -1.82 6.04 -7.60
CA LYS A 50 -0.41 5.82 -7.25
C LYS A 50 0.14 4.51 -7.81
N ILE A 51 -0.67 3.46 -7.88
CA ILE A 51 -0.31 2.22 -8.59
C ILE A 51 -0.06 2.53 -10.06
N LEU A 52 -0.98 3.25 -10.72
CA LEU A 52 -0.82 3.64 -12.12
C LEU A 52 0.42 4.52 -12.37
N GLU A 53 0.67 5.52 -11.53
CA GLU A 53 1.89 6.35 -11.59
C GLU A 53 3.18 5.54 -11.45
N HIS A 54 3.14 4.49 -10.62
CA HIS A 54 4.27 3.60 -10.41
C HIS A 54 4.47 2.69 -11.63
N PHE A 55 3.40 2.17 -12.21
CA PHE A 55 3.47 1.31 -13.39
C PHE A 55 3.95 2.07 -14.63
N LYS A 56 3.48 3.30 -14.85
CA LYS A 56 4.01 4.18 -15.89
C LYS A 56 5.51 4.43 -15.75
N TRP A 57 6.00 4.50 -14.51
CA TRP A 57 7.43 4.64 -14.24
C TRP A 57 8.19 3.35 -14.50
N ILE A 58 7.69 2.19 -14.09
CA ILE A 58 8.29 0.88 -14.41
C ILE A 58 8.35 0.67 -15.93
N ALA A 59 7.25 0.98 -16.64
CA ALA A 59 7.16 0.83 -18.10
C ALA A 59 8.16 1.69 -18.87
N SER A 60 8.72 2.74 -18.24
CA SER A 60 9.78 3.55 -18.85
C SER A 60 11.17 2.87 -18.85
N PHE A 61 11.33 1.76 -18.12
CA PHE A 61 12.60 1.04 -18.04
C PHE A 61 12.80 0.10 -19.22
N GLN A 62 14.06 -0.07 -19.63
CA GLN A 62 14.43 -1.00 -20.71
C GLN A 62 14.25 -2.47 -20.30
N ASN A 63 14.43 -2.78 -19.01
CA ASN A 63 14.31 -4.13 -18.46
C ASN A 63 13.21 -4.13 -17.39
N THR A 64 11.98 -4.35 -17.82
CA THR A 64 10.84 -4.54 -16.92
C THR A 64 10.83 -5.96 -16.38
N LYS A 65 10.60 -6.09 -15.07
CA LYS A 65 10.25 -7.37 -14.46
C LYS A 65 8.74 -7.46 -14.32
N PRO A 66 8.14 -8.67 -14.33
CA PRO A 66 6.74 -8.85 -14.00
C PRO A 66 6.40 -8.21 -12.65
N VAL A 67 5.18 -7.70 -12.52
CA VAL A 67 4.66 -7.24 -11.24
C VAL A 67 4.29 -8.47 -10.40
N GLU A 68 5.10 -8.74 -9.38
CA GLU A 68 5.00 -9.91 -8.50
C GLU A 68 4.29 -9.55 -7.20
N ASN A 69 4.56 -8.36 -6.65
CA ASN A 69 3.94 -7.91 -5.42
C ASN A 69 3.59 -6.42 -5.44
N VAL A 70 2.49 -6.08 -4.75
CA VAL A 70 2.08 -4.70 -4.47
C VAL A 70 1.74 -4.58 -3.00
N ASN A 71 2.54 -3.81 -2.27
CA ASN A 71 2.32 -3.58 -0.85
C ASN A 71 1.78 -2.17 -0.60
N ILE A 72 0.68 -2.09 0.14
CA ILE A 72 0.05 -0.85 0.59
C ILE A 72 0.24 -0.78 2.09
N ILE A 73 1.14 0.08 2.55
CA ILE A 73 1.61 0.05 3.94
C ILE A 73 1.63 1.44 4.57
N THR A 74 1.59 1.48 5.90
CA THR A 74 1.77 2.70 6.69
C THR A 74 2.58 2.44 7.96
N SER A 75 3.24 3.49 8.47
CA SER A 75 3.80 3.52 9.83
C SER A 75 2.89 4.27 10.82
N ASP A 76 1.78 4.85 10.34
CA ASP A 76 0.86 5.66 11.15
C ASP A 76 -0.19 4.80 11.83
N ALA A 77 0.28 3.99 12.77
CA ALA A 77 -0.54 3.20 13.67
C ALA A 77 -0.22 3.52 15.13
N LYS A 78 -1.18 3.26 16.01
CA LYS A 78 -1.07 3.35 17.47
C LYS A 78 -1.51 2.05 18.10
N CYS A 79 -0.93 1.72 19.24
CA CYS A 79 -1.35 0.59 20.06
C CYS A 79 -2.15 1.13 21.26
N ASP A 80 -3.33 0.58 21.51
CA ASP A 80 -4.17 0.99 22.64
C ASP A 80 -3.54 0.68 24.00
N ASN A 81 -2.64 -0.31 24.05
CA ASN A 81 -1.84 -0.64 25.23
C ASN A 81 -0.62 0.29 25.41
N GLY A 82 -0.51 1.37 24.64
CA GLY A 82 0.56 2.36 24.77
C GLY A 82 1.95 1.89 24.30
N CYS A 83 2.03 0.81 23.53
CA CYS A 83 3.32 0.32 23.03
C CYS A 83 4.00 1.34 22.13
N ALA A 84 5.27 1.67 22.42
CA ALA A 84 6.11 2.47 21.54
C ALA A 84 6.48 1.66 20.28
N LEU A 85 5.88 1.97 19.13
CA LEU A 85 6.16 1.27 17.87
C LEU A 85 7.33 1.96 17.13
N PRO A 86 8.34 1.22 16.64
CA PRO A 86 9.43 1.81 15.85
C PRO A 86 8.90 2.48 14.58
N LEU A 87 9.47 3.62 14.18
CA LEU A 87 9.08 4.33 12.94
C LEU A 87 9.31 3.50 11.67
N ALA A 88 10.28 2.58 11.72
CA ALA A 88 10.56 1.64 10.64
C ALA A 88 9.52 0.53 10.51
N GLN A 89 8.72 0.29 11.56
CA GLN A 89 7.66 -0.72 11.51
C GLN A 89 6.57 -0.25 10.55
N LYS A 90 6.25 -1.10 9.58
CA LYS A 90 5.18 -0.87 8.62
C LYS A 90 4.07 -1.90 8.82
N PHE A 91 2.85 -1.49 8.54
CA PHE A 91 1.65 -2.30 8.68
C PHE A 91 0.91 -2.32 7.35
N SER A 92 0.44 -3.51 6.95
CA SER A 92 -0.38 -3.67 5.76
C SER A 92 -1.73 -3.01 5.95
N LEU A 93 -2.21 -2.35 4.89
CA LEU A 93 -3.52 -1.74 4.81
C LEU A 93 -4.52 -2.59 4.02
N LEU A 94 -4.06 -3.70 3.45
CA LEU A 94 -4.92 -4.69 2.80
C LEU A 94 -5.91 -5.27 3.81
N ASP A 95 -7.16 -5.38 3.36
CA ASP A 95 -8.32 -5.86 4.12
C ASP A 95 -8.64 -5.04 5.39
N TYR A 96 -7.99 -3.90 5.59
CA TYR A 96 -8.32 -2.92 6.63
C TYR A 96 -8.84 -1.59 6.05
N ILE A 97 -8.21 -1.07 4.98
CA ILE A 97 -8.66 0.12 4.25
C ILE A 97 -9.21 -0.25 2.88
N VAL A 98 -8.50 -1.13 2.16
CA VAL A 98 -8.82 -1.53 0.79
C VAL A 98 -8.77 -3.05 0.72
N SER A 99 -9.73 -3.68 0.04
CA SER A 99 -9.73 -5.14 -0.04
C SER A 99 -8.63 -5.64 -0.97
N THR A 100 -8.09 -6.82 -0.66
CA THR A 100 -7.15 -7.53 -1.52
C THR A 100 -7.69 -7.72 -2.94
N ARG A 101 -9.00 -7.99 -3.06
CA ARG A 101 -9.69 -8.13 -4.35
C ARG A 101 -9.67 -6.84 -5.17
N GLU A 102 -9.96 -5.70 -4.54
CA GLU A 102 -9.94 -4.39 -5.22
C GLU A 102 -8.52 -4.05 -5.70
N VAL A 103 -7.51 -4.26 -4.87
CA VAL A 103 -6.11 -4.01 -5.25
C VAL A 103 -5.70 -4.89 -6.42
N LYS A 104 -6.02 -6.19 -6.37
CA LYS A 104 -5.75 -7.11 -7.48
C LYS A 104 -6.42 -6.65 -8.77
N SER A 105 -7.66 -6.18 -8.69
CA SER A 105 -8.35 -5.60 -9.85
C SER A 105 -7.65 -4.35 -10.39
N MET A 106 -7.26 -3.41 -9.53
CA MET A 106 -6.52 -2.20 -9.93
C MET A 106 -5.18 -2.54 -10.59
N VAL A 107 -4.44 -3.49 -10.03
CA VAL A 107 -3.16 -3.94 -10.58
C VAL A 107 -3.35 -4.54 -11.97
N LEU A 108 -4.30 -5.46 -12.14
CA LEU A 108 -4.51 -6.10 -13.45
C LEU A 108 -4.95 -5.10 -14.52
N VAL A 109 -5.81 -4.13 -14.16
CA VAL A 109 -6.24 -3.06 -15.06
C VAL A 109 -5.05 -2.18 -15.46
N HIS A 110 -4.33 -1.62 -14.48
CA HIS A 110 -3.25 -0.66 -14.74
C HIS A 110 -2.03 -1.30 -15.39
N ALA A 111 -1.72 -2.56 -15.05
CA ALA A 111 -0.62 -3.27 -15.68
C ALA A 111 -0.89 -3.50 -17.16
N LYS A 112 -2.13 -3.91 -17.50
CA LYS A 112 -2.57 -4.04 -18.89
C LYS A 112 -2.49 -2.70 -19.64
N GLU A 113 -2.93 -1.60 -19.02
CA GLU A 113 -2.82 -0.26 -19.61
C GLU A 113 -1.38 0.17 -19.88
N CYS A 114 -0.44 -0.27 -19.04
CA CYS A 114 0.98 0.07 -19.16
C CYS A 114 1.81 -0.98 -19.92
N GLY A 115 1.18 -2.06 -20.42
CA GLY A 115 1.88 -3.16 -21.09
C GLY A 115 2.86 -3.91 -20.18
N LEU A 116 2.56 -4.03 -18.88
CA LEU A 116 3.37 -4.76 -17.91
C LEU A 116 2.83 -6.18 -17.70
N ASP A 117 3.74 -7.14 -17.60
CA ASP A 117 3.43 -8.50 -17.18
C ASP A 117 3.15 -8.57 -15.67
N VAL A 118 2.30 -9.52 -15.27
CA VAL A 118 1.81 -9.66 -13.90
C VAL A 118 1.88 -11.11 -13.46
N GLU A 119 2.63 -11.37 -12.40
CA GLU A 119 2.80 -12.68 -11.75
C GLU A 119 2.50 -12.53 -10.25
N LEU A 120 1.30 -12.05 -9.94
CA LEU A 120 0.93 -11.66 -8.58
C LEU A 120 0.86 -12.84 -7.62
N ASP A 121 1.64 -12.74 -6.54
CA ASP A 121 1.47 -13.51 -5.32
C ASP A 121 0.75 -12.62 -4.28
N ILE A 122 -0.59 -12.65 -4.31
CA ILE A 122 -1.46 -11.95 -3.35
C ILE A 122 -2.51 -12.91 -2.80
#